data_AF-A0A2J8QIX3-F1
#
_entry.id   AF-A0A2J8QIX3-F1
#
_cell.length_a   1.000
_cell.length_b   1.000
_cell.length_c   1.000
_cell.angle_alpha   90.00
_cell.angle_beta   90.00
_cell.angle_gamma   90.00
#
_symmetry.space_group_name_H-M   'P 1'
#
loop_
_entity.id
_entity.type
_entity.pdbx_description
1 polymer ?
#
loop_
_entity_poly.entity_id
_entity_poly.type
_entity_poly.pdbx_seq_one_letter_code
_entity_poly.pdbx_strand_id
1 'polypeptide(L)'
;MYLEDRTVRLQLWDTAGQERFRSLIPSYIRDSTVAVVVYDITNLNSFQQTSKWIDDVRTERGSDVIIMLVGNKTDLADKRQIT
;
A
#
# COMPACT_ATOMS: atom_id res chain seq x y z
N MET A 1 -4.60 -13.88 14.46
CA MET A 1 -5.17 -12.70 15.13
C MET A 1 -6.56 -13.09 15.60
N TYR A 2 -6.93 -12.87 16.87
CA TYR A 2 -8.28 -13.15 17.35
C TYR A 2 -9.12 -11.88 17.18
N LEU A 3 -10.23 -11.98 16.46
CA LEU A 3 -11.22 -10.92 16.31
C LEU A 3 -12.59 -11.52 16.64
N GLU A 4 -13.23 -11.08 17.73
CA GLU A 4 -14.58 -11.52 18.14
C GLU A 4 -14.74 -13.05 18.10
N ASP A 5 -13.85 -13.78 18.81
CA ASP A 5 -13.78 -15.24 18.88
C ASP A 5 -13.51 -15.98 17.55
N ARG A 6 -13.17 -15.25 16.48
CA ARG A 6 -12.71 -15.83 15.21
C ARG A 6 -11.21 -15.72 15.07
N THR A 7 -10.59 -16.81 14.65
CA THR A 7 -9.18 -16.80 14.25
C THR A 7 -9.07 -16.27 12.82
N VAL A 8 -8.45 -15.10 12.67
CA VAL A 8 -8.10 -14.53 11.37
C VAL A 8 -6.64 -14.83 11.07
N ARG A 9 -6.39 -15.44 9.90
CA ARG A 9 -5.06 -15.62 9.34
C ARG A 9 -4.78 -14.47 8.37
N LEU A 10 -3.81 -13.63 8.72
CA LEU A 10 -3.33 -12.57 7.84
C LEU A 10 -2.19 -13.10 7.00
N GLN A 11 -2.30 -12.95 5.68
CA GLN A 11 -1.21 -13.16 4.74
C GLN A 11 -0.78 -11.78 4.25
N LEU A 12 0.45 -11.40 4.58
CA LEU A 12 1.00 -10.09 4.24
C LEU A 12 2.04 -10.29 3.15
N TRP A 13 1.87 -9.57 2.05
CA TRP A 13 2.83 -9.50 0.95
C TRP A 13 3.47 -8.12 0.99
N ASP A 14 4.78 -8.08 1.21
CA ASP A 14 5.56 -6.86 1.07
C ASP A 14 6.11 -6.78 -0.36
N THR A 15 5.82 -5.70 -1.07
CA THR A 15 6.35 -5.49 -2.41
C THR A 15 7.58 -4.61 -2.28
N ALA A 16 8.74 -5.13 -2.69
CA ALA A 16 9.94 -4.31 -2.74
C ALA A 16 9.68 -3.11 -3.66
N GLY A 17 9.66 -1.89 -3.12
CA GLY A 17 9.40 -0.64 -3.85
C GLY A 17 10.47 -0.25 -4.88
N GLN A 18 11.35 -1.19 -5.26
CA GLN A 18 12.34 -1.01 -6.32
C GLN A 18 11.75 -1.44 -7.68
N GLU A 19 12.01 -0.62 -8.70
CA GLU A 19 11.51 -0.82 -10.06
C GLU A 19 11.85 -2.19 -10.68
N ARG A 20 12.97 -2.78 -10.28
CA ARG A 20 13.43 -4.11 -10.70
C ARG A 20 12.51 -5.26 -10.28
N PHE A 21 11.62 -5.07 -9.31
CA PHE A 21 10.64 -6.08 -8.89
C PHE A 21 9.21 -5.76 -9.35
N ARG A 22 9.01 -4.69 -10.14
CA ARG A 22 7.68 -4.29 -10.62
C ARG A 22 6.94 -5.38 -11.38
N SER A 23 7.65 -6.26 -12.10
CA SER A 23 7.04 -7.35 -12.86
C SER A 23 6.32 -8.39 -11.98
N LEU A 24 6.66 -8.49 -10.69
CA LEU A 24 6.04 -9.43 -9.76
C LEU A 24 4.78 -8.84 -9.10
N ILE A 25 4.63 -7.52 -9.11
CA ILE A 25 3.57 -6.81 -8.37
C ILE A 25 2.16 -7.22 -8.82
N PRO A 26 1.84 -7.36 -10.12
CA PRO A 26 0.54 -7.83 -10.55
C PRO A 26 0.13 -9.17 -9.91
N SER A 27 1.09 -10.10 -9.76
CA SER A 27 0.84 -11.41 -9.15
C SER A 27 0.49 -11.33 -7.66
N TYR A 28 1.08 -10.38 -6.92
CA TYR A 28 0.76 -10.15 -5.52
C TYR A 28 -0.58 -9.42 -5.32
N ILE A 29 -0.97 -8.56 -6.27
CA ILE A 29 -2.22 -7.78 -6.19
C ILE A 29 -3.44 -8.65 -6.51
N ARG A 30 -3.34 -9.55 -7.48
CA ARG A 30 -4.48 -10.30 -8.04
C ARG A 30 -5.38 -11.00 -7.00
N ASP A 31 -4.77 -11.57 -5.97
CA ASP A 31 -5.47 -12.33 -4.92
C ASP A 31 -5.62 -11.54 -3.61
N SER A 32 -5.27 -10.25 -3.60
CA SER A 32 -5.34 -9.40 -2.41
C SER A 32 -6.76 -8.85 -2.19
N THR A 33 -7.27 -9.00 -0.95
CA THR A 33 -8.51 -8.36 -0.50
C THR A 33 -8.29 -6.90 -0.10
N VAL A 34 -7.08 -6.58 0.35
CA VAL A 34 -6.71 -5.26 0.88
C VAL A 34 -5.35 -4.87 0.31
N ALA A 35 -5.23 -3.62 -0.14
CA ALA A 35 -3.97 -3.01 -0.54
C ALA A 35 -3.65 -1.84 0.39
N VAL A 36 -2.46 -1.86 1.00
CA VAL A 36 -1.94 -0.75 1.80
C VAL A 36 -0.92 0.01 0.97
N VAL A 37 -1.27 1.21 0.51
CA VAL A 37 -0.40 2.09 -0.27
C VAL A 37 0.25 3.07 0.69
N VAL A 38 1.57 2.98 0.83
CA VAL A 38 2.32 3.74 1.83
C VAL A 38 3.18 4.82 1.17
N TYR A 39 3.14 6.03 1.72
CA TYR A 39 4.06 7.11 1.37
C TYR A 39 4.82 7.62 2.60
N ASP A 40 5.89 8.37 2.38
CA ASP A 40 6.67 9.02 3.43
C ASP A 40 6.21 10.48 3.58
N ILE A 41 5.78 10.88 4.79
CA ILE A 41 5.27 12.24 5.03
C ILE A 41 6.32 13.34 4.80
N THR A 42 7.61 12.98 4.75
CA THR A 42 8.75 13.87 4.52
C THR A 42 9.19 13.93 3.05
N ASN A 43 8.51 13.20 2.15
CA ASN A 43 8.89 13.09 0.75
C ASN A 43 7.67 13.24 -0.18
N LEU A 44 7.50 14.43 -0.74
CA LEU A 44 6.40 14.73 -1.67
C LEU A 44 6.33 13.80 -2.88
N ASN A 45 7.48 13.41 -3.46
CA ASN A 45 7.52 12.53 -4.63
C ASN A 45 6.96 11.13 -4.28
N SER A 46 7.18 10.64 -3.05
CA SER A 46 6.59 9.37 -2.62
C SER A 46 5.06 9.43 -2.58
N PHE A 47 4.49 10.55 -2.15
CA PHE A 47 3.04 10.80 -2.16
C PHE A 47 2.49 10.90 -3.58
N GLN A 48 3.15 11.67 -4.46
CA GLN A 48 2.72 11.79 -5.85
C GLN A 48 2.68 10.44 -6.59
N GLN A 49 3.58 9.52 -6.24
CA GLN A 49 3.60 8.18 -6.81
C GLN A 49 2.46 7.27 -6.31
N THR A 50 1.76 7.60 -5.21
CA THR A 50 0.68 6.74 -4.71
C THR A 50 -0.48 6.63 -5.67
N SER A 51 -0.77 7.67 -6.46
CA SER A 51 -1.83 7.64 -7.48
C SER A 51 -1.59 6.51 -8.48
N LYS A 52 -0.35 6.38 -8.97
CA LYS A 52 0.03 5.30 -9.87
C LYS A 52 -0.18 3.92 -9.22
N TRP A 53 0.22 3.75 -7.97
CA TRP A 53 0.02 2.49 -7.25
C TRP A 53 -1.46 2.15 -7.05
N ILE A 54 -2.29 3.16 -6.78
CA ILE A 54 -3.74 3.00 -6.64
C ILE A 54 -4.35 2.55 -7.97
N ASP A 55 -3.92 3.16 -9.09
CA ASP A 55 -4.39 2.80 -10.43
C ASP A 55 -3.95 1.40 -10.83
N ASP A 56 -2.71 1.01 -10.53
CA ASP A 56 -2.20 -0.35 -10.76
C ASP A 56 -3.04 -1.38 -9.97
N VAL A 57 -3.35 -1.09 -8.70
CA VAL A 57 -4.20 -1.96 -7.86
C VAL A 57 -5.61 -2.09 -8.42
N ARG A 58 -6.23 -0.98 -8.83
CA ARG A 58 -7.57 -0.98 -9.44
C ARG A 58 -7.60 -1.69 -10.79
N THR A 59 -6.53 -1.60 -11.56
CA THR A 59 -6.41 -2.26 -12.86
C THR A 59 -6.36 -3.77 -12.70
N GLU A 60 -5.60 -4.28 -11.73
CA GLU A 60 -5.42 -5.72 -11.52
C GLU A 60 -6.57 -6.38 -10.73
N ARG A 61 -7.18 -5.67 -9.78
CA ARG A 61 -8.18 -6.25 -8.85
C ARG A 61 -9.59 -5.69 -9.01
N GLY A 62 -9.77 -4.59 -9.73
CA GLY A 62 -11.06 -3.91 -9.85
C GLY A 62 -11.42 -3.10 -8.60
N SER A 63 -12.71 -2.77 -8.45
CA SER A 63 -13.24 -1.93 -7.38
C SER A 63 -13.47 -2.63 -6.04
N ASP A 64 -13.38 -3.97 -6.00
CA ASP A 64 -13.69 -4.77 -4.80
C ASP A 64 -12.55 -4.80 -3.78
N VAL A 65 -11.36 -4.31 -4.15
CA VAL A 65 -10.20 -4.21 -3.26
C VAL A 65 -10.34 -3.02 -2.33
N ILE A 66 -10.13 -3.25 -1.03
CA ILE A 66 -10.06 -2.16 -0.05
C ILE A 66 -8.67 -1.53 -0.15
N ILE A 67 -8.62 -0.25 -0.49
CA ILE A 67 -7.36 0.50 -0.59
C ILE A 67 -7.23 1.41 0.63
N MET A 68 -6.14 1.23 1.39
CA MET A 68 -5.76 2.11 2.50
C MET A 68 -4.54 2.92 2.11
N LEU A 69 -4.67 4.24 2.09
CA LEU A 69 -3.54 5.15 1.91
C LEU A 69 -2.94 5.51 3.27
N VAL A 70 -1.65 5.28 3.47
CA VAL A 70 -0.97 5.43 4.76
C VAL A 70 0.23 6.37 4.63
N GLY A 71 0.22 7.45 5.39
CA GLY A 71 1.38 8.33 5.57
C GLY A 71 2.29 7.82 6.68
N ASN A 72 3.45 7.30 6.31
CA ASN A 72 4.46 6.74 7.21
C ASN A 72 5.50 7.79 7.63
N LYS A 73 6.30 7.47 8.65
CA LYS A 73 7.34 8.32 9.27
C LYS A 73 6.80 9.53 10.01
N THR A 74 5.68 9.34 10.71
CA THR A 74 5.03 10.39 11.51
C THR A 74 5.88 10.89 12.68
N ASP A 75 6.89 10.12 13.10
CA ASP A 75 7.94 10.54 14.03
C ASP A 75 8.77 11.73 13.50
N LEU A 76 8.80 11.96 12.18
CA LEU A 76 9.47 13.08 11.53
C LEU A 76 8.52 14.25 11.20
N ALA A 77 7.49 14.48 12.02
CA ALA A 77 6.45 15.48 11.77
C ALA A 77 7.00 16.89 11.46
N ASP A 78 8.11 17.28 12.10
CA ASP A 78 8.75 18.60 11.87
C ASP A 78 9.33 18.77 10.45
N LYS A 79 9.52 17.66 9.72
CA LYS A 79 10.00 17.62 8.33
C LYS A 79 8.88 17.31 7.34
N ARG A 80 7.63 17.36 7.78
CA ARG A 80 6.46 17.06 6.95
C ARG A 80 6.42 17.98 5.73
N GLN A 81 6.26 17.38 4.55
CA GLN A 81 6.10 18.10 3.27
C GLN A 81 4.67 18.00 2.72
N ILE A 82 3.83 17.13 3.27
CA ILE A 82 2.45 16.88 2.81
C ILE A 82 1.46 17.40 3.87
N THR A 83 0.63 18.38 3.48
CA THR A 83 -0.37 19.07 4.31
C THR A 83 -1.79 18.82 3.81
#